data_AF-A0A7G8H570-F1
#
_entry.id   AF-A0A7G8H570-F1
#
_cell.length_a   1.000
_cell.length_b   1.000
_cell.length_c   1.000
_cell.angle_alpha   90.00
_cell.angle_beta   90.00
_cell.angle_gamma   90.00
#
_symmetry.space_group_name_H-M   'P 1'
#
loop_
_entity.id
_entity.type
_entity.pdbx_description
1 polymer ?
#
loop_
_entity_poly.entity_id
_entity_poly.type
_entity_poly.pdbx_seq_one_letter_code
_entity_poly.pdbx_strand_id
1 'polypeptide(L)' 'MMRPSSAPKASPSSDRTGLKTTHPELLDENGEVTNEELWAVRFSDEGLVLPEA' A
#
# COMPACT_ATOMS: atom_id res chain seq x y z
N MET A 1 46.67 -2.15 -0.74
CA MET A 1 45.43 -2.64 -0.09
C MET A 1 44.29 -1.68 -0.45
N MET A 2 43.45 -2.01 -1.45
CA MET A 2 42.26 -1.22 -1.81
C MET A 2 41.08 -1.67 -0.94
N ARG A 3 40.36 -0.72 -0.33
CA ARG A 3 39.10 -0.98 0.38
C ARG A 3 37.97 -0.96 -0.66
N PRO A 4 37.15 -2.00 -0.82
CA PRO A 4 35.93 -1.89 -1.61
C PRO A 4 34.95 -1.03 -0.81
N SER A 5 34.60 0.15 -1.33
CA SER A 5 33.43 0.88 -0.83
C SER A 5 32.20 0.11 -1.29
N SER A 6 31.57 -0.61 -0.36
CA SER A 6 30.21 -1.10 -0.55
C SER A 6 29.31 0.13 -0.59
N ALA A 7 28.88 0.54 -1.79
CA ALA A 7 27.79 1.49 -1.91
C ALA A 7 26.54 0.84 -1.31
N PRO A 8 25.85 1.47 -0.35
CA PRO A 8 24.60 0.92 0.14
C PRO A 8 23.62 0.87 -1.02
N LYS A 9 23.16 -0.33 -1.38
CA LYS A 9 22.06 -0.52 -2.31
C LYS A 9 20.83 0.11 -1.65
N ALA A 10 20.51 1.35 -1.99
CA ALA A 10 19.29 1.99 -1.55
C ALA A 10 18.13 1.12 -2.06
N SER A 11 17.51 0.37 -1.16
CA SER A 11 16.16 -0.14 -1.40
C SER A 11 15.31 1.09 -1.71
N PRO A 12 14.54 1.11 -2.82
CA PRO A 12 13.67 2.24 -3.08
C PRO A 12 12.77 2.39 -1.86
N SER A 13 12.84 3.53 -1.18
CA SER A 13 11.82 3.88 -0.21
C SER A 13 10.52 3.88 -1.00
N SER A 14 9.61 2.95 -0.70
CA SER A 14 8.35 2.81 -1.44
C SER A 14 7.50 4.08 -1.36
N ASP A 15 7.88 5.01 -0.49
CA ASP A 15 7.33 6.34 -0.38
C ASP A 15 8.32 7.38 -0.93
N ARG A 16 7.94 8.04 -2.03
CA ARG A 16 8.69 9.14 -2.66
C ARG A 16 8.43 10.49 -1.99
N THR A 17 7.37 10.60 -1.20
CA THR A 17 6.86 11.88 -0.69
C THR A 17 7.08 12.07 0.80
N GLY A 18 7.18 10.98 1.57
CA GLY A 18 7.19 11.03 3.03
C GLY A 18 5.84 11.43 3.63
N LEU A 19 4.80 11.58 2.81
CA LEU A 19 3.49 12.05 3.21
C LEU A 19 2.59 10.85 3.48
N LYS A 20 2.06 10.79 4.70
CA LYS A 20 0.97 9.88 5.01
C LYS A 20 -0.27 10.35 4.25
N THR A 21 -0.83 9.46 3.44
CA THR A 21 -2.10 9.69 2.76
C THR A 21 -3.13 8.75 3.34
N THR A 22 -4.36 9.24 3.45
CA THR A 22 -5.53 8.46 3.83
C THR A 22 -6.52 8.55 2.70
N HIS A 23 -7.14 7.42 2.37
CA HIS A 23 -8.23 7.37 1.40
C HIS A 23 -9.39 8.26 1.89
N PRO A 24 -9.97 9.13 1.03
CA PRO A 24 -10.98 10.10 1.46
C PRO A 24 -12.26 9.45 2.01
N GLU A 25 -12.60 8.25 1.57
CA GLU A 25 -13.73 7.47 2.09
C GLU A 25 -13.54 6.97 3.53
N LEU A 26 -12.32 7.10 4.09
CA LEU A 26 -12.03 6.77 5.48
C LEU A 26 -12.11 7.99 6.40
N LEU A 27 -12.47 9.16 5.87
CA LEU A 27 -12.56 10.40 6.63
C LEU A 27 -14.02 10.78 6.86
N ASP A 28 -14.32 11.31 8.05
CA ASP A 28 -15.62 11.87 8.37
C ASP A 28 -15.79 13.31 7.81
N GLU A 29 -16.93 13.94 8.10
CA GLU A 29 -17.22 15.31 7.66
C GLU A 29 -16.24 16.37 8.18
N ASN A 30 -15.49 16.05 9.23
CA ASN A 30 -14.50 16.92 9.85
C ASN A 30 -13.08 16.66 9.30
N GLY A 31 -12.91 15.67 8.42
CA GLY A 31 -11.62 15.26 7.88
C GLY A 31 -10.80 14.37 8.80
N GLU A 32 -11.41 13.85 9.87
CA GLU A 32 -10.79 12.91 10.81
C GLU A 32 -11.08 11.47 10.40
N VAL A 33 -10.27 10.50 10.86
CA VAL A 33 -10.51 9.09 10.55
C VAL A 33 -11.87 8.67 11.13
N THR A 34 -12.73 8.16 10.24
CA THR A 34 -14.08 7.75 10.59
C THR A 34 -14.07 6.62 11.62
N ASN A 35 -15.04 6.67 12.55
CA ASN A 35 -15.31 5.60 13.51
C ASN A 35 -16.54 4.78 13.13
N GLU A 36 -17.06 4.98 11.92
CA GLU A 36 -18.20 4.22 11.41
C GLU A 36 -17.83 2.78 11.06
N GLU A 37 -18.82 1.89 11.07
CA GLU A 37 -18.61 0.49 10.68
C GLU A 37 -18.48 0.38 9.16
N LEU A 38 -17.26 0.05 8.70
CA LEU A 38 -16.96 -0.10 7.28
C LEU A 38 -17.28 -1.51 6.80
N TRP A 39 -17.99 -1.59 5.67
CA TRP A 39 -18.32 -2.86 5.03
C TRP A 39 -17.20 -3.26 4.07
N ALA A 40 -16.67 -4.48 4.23
CA ALA A 40 -15.67 -5.04 3.33
C ALA A 40 -16.24 -6.22 2.55
N VAL A 41 -16.14 -6.17 1.23
CA VAL A 41 -16.46 -7.31 0.36
C VAL A 41 -15.19 -8.13 0.16
N ARG A 42 -15.27 -9.43 0.47
CA ARG A 42 -14.20 -10.40 0.16
C ARG A 42 -14.67 -11.25 -1.00
N PHE A 43 -13.91 -11.26 -2.08
CA PHE A 43 -14.12 -12.20 -3.16
C PHE A 43 -13.33 -13.47 -2.83
N SER A 44 -14.00 -14.61 -2.81
CA SER A 44 -13.32 -15.90 -2.78
C SER A 44 -12.76 -16.23 -4.16
N ASP A 45 -11.62 -16.92 -4.22
CA ASP A 45 -10.96 -17.33 -5.48
C ASP A 45 -11.73 -18.44 -6.24
N GLU A 46 -12.85 -18.94 -5.70
CA GLU A 46 -13.71 -19.90 -6.38
C GLU A 46 -14.49 -19.24 -7.53
N GLY A 47 -13.84 -19.20 -8.70
CA GLY A 47 -14.48 -18.82 -9.96
C GLY A 47 -13.56 -18.19 -11.01
N LEU A 48 -12.29 -17.91 -10.68
CA LEU A 48 -11.33 -17.41 -11.67
C LEU A 48 -10.82 -18.56 -12.54
N VAL A 49 -11.61 -18.94 -13.55
CA VAL A 49 -11.08 -19.74 -14.68
C VAL A 49 -10.22 -18.81 -15.51
N LEU A 50 -8.91 -18.79 -15.23
CA LEU A 50 -7.93 -18.16 -16.11
C LEU A 50 -7.84 -19.02 -17.39
N PRO A 51 -8.03 -18.45 -18.60
CA PRO A 51 -7.81 -19.21 -19.82
C PRO A 51 -6.33 -19.64 -19.88
N GLU A 52 -6.11 -20.93 -20.11
CA GLU A 52 -4.79 -21.55 -20.25
C GLU A 52 -4.03 -20.87 -21.40
N ALA A 53 -2.79 -20.46 -21.13
CA ALA A 53 -1.90 -19.79 -22.09
C ALA A 53 -1.10 -20.80 -22.91
#